data_AF-A0A534UB09-F1
#
_entry.id   AF-A0A534UB09-F1
#
_cell.length_a   1.000
_cell.length_b   1.000
_cell.length_c   1.000
_cell.angle_alpha   90.00
_cell.angle_beta   90.00
_cell.angle_gamma   90.00
#
_symmetry.space_group_name_H-M   'P 1'
#
loop_
_entity.id
_entity.type
_entity.pdbx_description
1 polymer ?
#
loop_
_entity_poly.entity_id
_entity_poly.type
_entity_poly.pdbx_seq_one_letter_code
_entity_poly.pdbx_strand_id
1 'polypeptide(L)'
;MFGDGRAPCASDNRRQEGRSGERKRHGGEGRGPLPDSHHAPPRNGRRAIHRFVDGDERQKVRYLQLLVPPDGGKVEKYYRALRFAAPLVENLMVGKEVDLYQIPIMRHHEMDGGPYIVLSTVTKDKKSGIYNCSYHRMEVKSKNTTALYASPRHLWKIYRDYETRNEEMPVATVLGHHPAYHMGACYSGPFEVSEYDVIGGYLGEPLRLVPSESFGDDLLIPADAEIVIEGVLIPNKRVVEGPFGEAPGYLGPQRYTTCAEYQIRAINYRNGAMYQSVITPEGDKPWMDLPREGAYLRRCREAVPSVTAVCKQGRHAHYNVFISMKKMSEGDPGRAAAAALTFDHTKNVFVFDDDIDVFNPTDILWAFATRVQPHLQVSILQPLFRGNFLDPSLVDEIKTSGMIVDATKPLDRPFSPVSKCPDEAMARIKLEDYVPGEVLQHIPMDRTTYWA
;
A
#
# COMPACT_ATOMS: atom_id res chain seq x y z
N MET A 1 34.55 26.70 43.38
CA MET A 1 35.65 25.94 44.01
C MET A 1 35.89 24.70 43.17
N PHE A 2 37.15 24.50 42.78
CA PHE A 2 37.77 23.31 42.19
C PHE A 2 37.38 22.01 42.93
N GLY A 3 37.46 20.78 42.41
CA GLY A 3 38.00 20.19 41.18
C GLY A 3 37.42 18.75 41.10
N ASP A 4 37.19 18.15 39.93
CA ASP A 4 38.15 17.59 38.97
C ASP A 4 38.85 16.31 39.46
N GLY A 5 38.76 15.23 38.68
CA GLY A 5 39.33 13.92 39.02
C GLY A 5 38.97 12.81 38.03
N ARG A 6 39.53 12.88 36.82
CA ARG A 6 39.47 11.86 35.76
C ARG A 6 40.45 10.69 35.97
N ALA A 7 40.05 9.52 35.44
CA ALA A 7 40.87 8.49 34.74
C ALA A 7 41.84 7.62 35.60
N PRO A 8 42.50 6.55 35.06
CA PRO A 8 42.51 6.03 33.68
C PRO A 8 42.47 4.48 33.50
N CYS A 9 42.57 4.10 32.22
CA CYS A 9 42.70 2.80 31.57
C CYS A 9 44.15 2.25 31.56
N ALA A 10 44.32 1.04 30.98
CA ALA A 10 45.54 0.25 30.66
C ALA A 10 45.94 -0.80 31.73
N SER A 11 46.35 -2.04 31.43
CA SER A 11 47.12 -2.58 30.30
C SER A 11 47.15 -4.14 30.27
N ASP A 12 47.35 -4.69 29.07
CA ASP A 12 48.15 -5.86 28.64
C ASP A 12 48.44 -7.07 29.57
N ASN A 13 48.21 -8.31 29.09
CA ASN A 13 49.19 -9.12 28.32
C ASN A 13 48.77 -10.61 28.14
N ARG A 14 48.90 -11.08 26.89
CA ARG A 14 49.35 -12.40 26.38
C ARG A 14 49.06 -13.70 27.15
N ARG A 15 48.52 -14.69 26.42
CA ARG A 15 49.24 -15.92 26.00
C ARG A 15 48.47 -16.69 24.91
N GLN A 16 49.13 -16.85 23.75
CA GLN A 16 48.84 -17.86 22.73
C GLN A 16 49.60 -19.14 23.08
N GLU A 17 48.95 -20.30 22.95
CA GLU A 17 49.59 -21.55 22.51
C GLU A 17 48.59 -22.31 21.62
N GLY A 18 48.97 -22.54 20.37
CA GLY A 18 48.27 -23.43 19.46
C GLY A 18 48.84 -24.84 19.50
N ARG A 19 48.03 -25.85 19.17
CA ARG A 19 48.51 -27.12 18.62
C ARG A 19 47.56 -27.66 17.56
N SER A 20 48.17 -27.95 16.43
CA SER A 20 47.68 -28.61 15.23
C SER A 20 47.50 -30.13 15.44
N GLY A 21 46.60 -30.73 14.65
CA GLY A 21 46.42 -32.18 14.55
C GLY A 21 45.69 -32.54 13.26
N GLU A 22 46.45 -33.00 12.27
CA GLU A 22 46.04 -33.36 10.92
C GLU A 22 45.53 -34.82 10.81
N ARG A 23 44.62 -35.05 9.83
CA ARG A 23 44.39 -36.26 9.01
C ARG A 23 43.74 -37.52 9.62
N LYS A 24 42.66 -37.98 8.95
CA LYS A 24 42.74 -39.05 7.92
C LYS A 24 41.45 -39.23 7.11
N ARG A 25 41.64 -39.62 5.84
CA ARG A 25 40.65 -39.97 4.80
C ARG A 25 40.29 -41.46 4.84
N HIS A 26 39.08 -41.80 4.40
CA HIS A 26 38.64 -42.97 3.61
C HIS A 26 37.23 -42.58 3.09
N GLY A 27 36.83 -42.57 1.81
CA GLY A 27 37.05 -43.48 0.68
C GLY A 27 36.23 -44.75 0.90
N GLY A 28 35.20 -45.15 0.16
CA GLY A 28 34.52 -44.73 -1.07
C GLY A 28 33.68 -45.95 -1.52
N GLU A 29 32.57 -45.76 -2.23
CA GLU A 29 31.82 -46.74 -3.08
C GLU A 29 30.46 -46.10 -3.39
N GLY A 30 29.97 -45.89 -4.61
CA GLY A 30 30.23 -46.56 -5.88
C GLY A 30 28.97 -47.30 -6.32
N ARG A 31 28.02 -46.63 -6.99
CA ARG A 31 27.03 -47.28 -7.89
C ARG A 31 26.77 -46.39 -9.11
N GLY A 32 27.10 -46.94 -10.27
CA GLY A 32 26.96 -46.33 -11.59
C GLY A 32 25.53 -46.39 -12.18
N PRO A 33 25.37 -45.99 -13.45
CA PRO A 33 24.12 -45.48 -14.02
C PRO A 33 23.36 -46.52 -14.85
N LEU A 34 22.03 -46.46 -14.86
CA LEU A 34 21.14 -47.12 -15.84
C LEU A 34 19.78 -46.40 -15.87
N PRO A 35 18.97 -46.48 -16.95
CA PRO A 35 19.30 -46.31 -18.36
C PRO A 35 18.37 -45.29 -19.05
N ASP A 36 18.79 -44.81 -20.23
CA ASP A 36 17.92 -44.11 -21.17
C ASP A 36 16.75 -45.01 -21.58
N SER A 37 15.53 -44.51 -21.42
CA SER A 37 14.37 -45.01 -22.17
C SER A 37 13.54 -43.83 -22.67
N HIS A 38 13.56 -43.68 -23.99
CA HIS A 38 12.65 -42.85 -24.74
C HIS A 38 11.19 -43.25 -24.46
N HIS A 39 10.38 -42.30 -24.00
CA HIS A 39 9.00 -42.14 -24.46
C HIS A 39 8.51 -40.74 -24.07
N ALA A 40 8.45 -39.85 -25.07
CA ALA A 40 7.82 -38.54 -24.94
C ALA A 40 6.29 -38.67 -25.09
N PRO A 41 5.48 -38.06 -24.21
CA PRO A 41 4.08 -37.75 -24.49
C PRO A 41 3.91 -36.27 -24.91
N PRO A 42 2.78 -35.91 -25.53
CA PRO A 42 2.65 -34.69 -26.34
C PRO A 42 2.59 -33.41 -25.50
N ARG A 43 3.14 -32.34 -26.07
CA ARG A 43 3.01 -30.95 -25.62
C ARG A 43 1.53 -30.55 -25.58
N ASN A 44 1.04 -30.18 -24.40
CA ASN A 44 0.12 -29.07 -24.17
C ASN A 44 -0.16 -28.90 -22.67
N GLY A 45 -0.16 -27.65 -22.19
CA GLY A 45 -0.73 -27.30 -20.89
C GLY A 45 0.27 -26.79 -19.85
N ARG A 46 0.35 -25.46 -19.76
CA ARG A 46 0.57 -24.64 -18.55
C ARG A 46 1.25 -25.31 -17.35
N ARG A 47 2.49 -24.91 -17.07
CA ARG A 47 3.01 -24.83 -15.68
C ARG A 47 3.87 -23.59 -15.53
N ALA A 48 3.34 -22.59 -14.84
CA ALA A 48 4.11 -21.58 -14.14
C ALA A 48 4.40 -22.12 -12.74
N ILE A 49 5.68 -22.26 -12.37
CA ILE A 49 6.14 -22.39 -10.99
C ILE A 49 7.42 -21.56 -10.84
N HIS A 50 7.42 -20.71 -9.81
CA HIS A 50 8.42 -19.71 -9.45
C HIS A 50 9.86 -20.24 -9.28
N ARG A 51 10.82 -19.37 -9.63
CA ARG A 51 12.10 -19.19 -8.91
C ARG A 51 12.44 -17.70 -8.90
N PHE A 52 12.46 -17.09 -7.73
CA PHE A 52 13.26 -15.90 -7.47
C PHE A 52 14.56 -16.35 -6.81
N VAL A 53 15.69 -15.84 -7.29
CA VAL A 53 16.86 -15.32 -6.56
C VAL A 53 18.06 -15.24 -7.53
N ASP A 54 18.71 -14.08 -7.45
CA ASP A 54 20.03 -13.65 -7.95
C ASP A 54 20.28 -13.37 -9.44
N GLY A 55 20.40 -12.06 -9.71
CA GLY A 55 21.61 -11.50 -10.29
C GLY A 55 21.73 -11.48 -11.81
N ASP A 56 21.00 -10.59 -12.48
CA ASP A 56 21.49 -9.98 -13.72
C ASP A 56 20.83 -8.61 -13.99
N GLU A 57 21.63 -7.55 -14.06
CA GLU A 57 21.23 -6.14 -14.26
C GLU A 57 20.77 -5.82 -15.70
N ARG A 58 20.16 -6.77 -16.44
CA ARG A 58 19.79 -6.57 -17.86
C ARG A 58 18.37 -6.97 -18.26
N GLN A 59 17.48 -7.29 -17.32
CA GLN A 59 16.05 -7.45 -17.62
C GLN A 59 15.24 -6.27 -17.06
N LYS A 60 15.27 -5.14 -17.78
CA LYS A 60 14.20 -4.14 -17.72
C LYS A 60 12.95 -4.79 -18.29
N VAL A 61 12.12 -5.40 -17.45
CA VAL A 61 10.84 -5.93 -17.91
C VAL A 61 9.93 -4.75 -18.22
N ARG A 62 9.81 -4.43 -19.51
CA ARG A 62 8.81 -3.49 -20.01
C ARG A 62 7.45 -4.19 -19.95
N TYR A 63 6.72 -4.01 -18.84
CA TYR A 63 5.32 -4.44 -18.71
C TYR A 63 4.35 -3.37 -19.25
N LEU A 64 4.65 -2.79 -20.42
CA LEU A 64 3.72 -1.94 -21.15
C LEU A 64 3.28 -2.70 -22.40
N GLN A 65 2.04 -3.20 -22.40
CA GLN A 65 1.40 -3.55 -23.66
C GLN A 65 0.84 -2.27 -24.27
N LEU A 66 1.75 -1.49 -24.88
CA LEU A 66 1.37 -0.50 -25.87
C LEU A 66 0.70 -1.26 -27.02
N LEU A 67 -0.57 -0.96 -27.29
CA LEU A 67 -1.28 -1.49 -28.45
C LEU A 67 -0.75 -0.84 -29.75
N VAL A 68 0.56 -0.88 -30.02
CA VAL A 68 1.18 -0.26 -31.20
C VAL A 68 1.67 -1.34 -32.18
N PRO A 69 1.18 -1.41 -33.43
CA PRO A 69 1.76 -2.27 -34.45
C PRO A 69 3.10 -1.69 -34.97
N PRO A 70 4.04 -2.53 -35.43
CA PRO A 70 5.41 -2.12 -35.81
C PRO A 70 5.53 -1.21 -37.04
N ASP A 71 4.42 -0.84 -37.69
CA ASP A 71 4.43 -0.23 -39.02
C ASP A 71 3.70 1.12 -38.96
N GLY A 72 4.40 2.22 -39.23
CA GLY A 72 3.92 3.61 -39.18
C GLY A 72 2.84 3.99 -40.21
N GLY A 73 1.78 3.20 -40.32
CA GLY A 73 0.62 3.46 -41.14
C GLY A 73 -0.31 4.50 -40.50
N LYS A 74 -0.55 5.60 -41.23
CA LYS A 74 -1.57 6.65 -41.05
C LYS A 74 -2.33 6.60 -39.70
N VAL A 75 -1.89 7.47 -38.80
CA VAL A 75 -2.44 7.80 -37.46
C VAL A 75 -3.97 7.66 -37.35
N GLU A 76 -4.74 8.12 -38.34
CA GLU A 76 -6.21 8.02 -38.38
C GLU A 76 -6.78 6.58 -38.30
N LYS A 77 -6.12 5.60 -38.94
CA LYS A 77 -6.58 4.20 -38.97
C LYS A 77 -6.26 3.48 -37.66
N TYR A 78 -5.22 3.92 -36.96
CA TYR A 78 -4.78 3.44 -35.66
C TYR A 78 -5.73 3.89 -34.54
N TYR A 79 -6.12 5.18 -34.51
CA TYR A 79 -7.14 5.66 -33.58
C TYR A 79 -8.49 4.95 -33.77
N ARG A 80 -8.89 4.62 -35.02
CA ARG A 80 -10.07 3.79 -35.27
C ARG A 80 -9.94 2.35 -34.79
N ALA A 81 -8.76 1.74 -34.87
CA ALA A 81 -8.53 0.37 -34.39
C ALA A 81 -8.48 0.30 -32.85
N LEU A 82 -7.89 1.30 -32.19
CA LEU A 82 -7.92 1.45 -30.73
C LEU A 82 -9.34 1.57 -30.18
N ARG A 83 -10.24 2.27 -30.88
CA ARG A 83 -11.66 2.39 -30.52
C ARG A 83 -12.41 1.06 -30.44
N PHE A 84 -11.92 -0.01 -31.07
CA PHE A 84 -12.51 -1.35 -30.95
C PHE A 84 -11.85 -2.22 -29.87
N ALA A 85 -10.68 -1.82 -29.36
CA ALA A 85 -9.91 -2.61 -28.40
C ALA A 85 -9.95 -2.03 -26.97
N ALA A 86 -10.22 -0.74 -26.80
CA ALA A 86 -10.25 -0.05 -25.52
C ALA A 86 -11.65 0.53 -25.23
N PRO A 87 -12.44 -0.09 -24.33
CA PRO A 87 -13.80 0.37 -24.04
C PRO A 87 -13.87 1.83 -23.57
N LEU A 88 -12.81 2.33 -22.93
CA LEU A 88 -12.75 3.71 -22.43
C LEU A 88 -13.01 4.78 -23.51
N VAL A 89 -12.59 4.55 -24.75
CA VAL A 89 -12.63 5.58 -25.82
C VAL A 89 -13.87 5.46 -26.73
N GLU A 90 -14.90 4.77 -26.25
CA GLU A 90 -16.18 4.65 -26.97
C GLU A 90 -16.90 6.00 -27.07
N ASN A 91 -16.82 6.82 -26.02
CA ASN A 91 -17.40 8.16 -25.97
C ASN A 91 -16.38 9.18 -25.47
N LEU A 92 -16.54 10.42 -25.93
CA LEU A 92 -15.61 11.51 -25.66
C LEU A 92 -16.35 12.84 -25.55
N MET A 93 -16.03 13.63 -24.54
CA MET A 93 -16.40 15.05 -24.42
C MET A 93 -15.13 15.89 -24.49
N VAL A 94 -15.07 16.87 -25.40
CA VAL A 94 -13.91 17.75 -25.59
C VAL A 94 -14.30 19.22 -25.74
N GLY A 95 -13.37 20.11 -25.41
CA GLY A 95 -13.55 21.54 -25.60
C GLY A 95 -14.76 22.08 -24.83
N LYS A 96 -15.76 22.61 -25.55
CA LYS A 96 -16.95 23.21 -24.92
C LYS A 96 -17.93 22.19 -24.33
N GLU A 97 -17.86 20.94 -24.79
CA GLU A 97 -18.72 19.84 -24.37
C GLU A 97 -18.31 19.25 -23.02
N VAL A 98 -17.09 19.54 -22.55
CA VAL A 98 -16.64 19.13 -21.21
C VAL A 98 -17.58 19.71 -20.16
N ASP A 99 -18.22 18.81 -19.43
CA ASP A 99 -19.15 19.14 -18.36
C ASP A 99 -19.15 18.06 -17.26
N LEU A 100 -18.45 18.35 -16.16
CA LEU A 100 -18.42 17.55 -14.95
C LEU A 100 -19.81 17.32 -14.34
N TYR A 101 -20.77 18.22 -14.57
CA TYR A 101 -22.11 18.08 -14.01
C TYR A 101 -22.92 16.96 -14.67
N GLN A 102 -22.44 16.39 -15.78
CA GLN A 102 -23.02 15.18 -16.38
C GLN A 102 -22.60 13.90 -15.65
N ILE A 103 -21.54 13.95 -14.83
CA ILE A 103 -21.11 12.84 -13.99
C ILE A 103 -21.86 12.99 -12.65
N PRO A 104 -22.42 11.92 -12.06
CA PRO A 104 -23.14 11.98 -10.78
C PRO A 104 -22.17 12.13 -9.59
N ILE A 105 -21.37 13.20 -9.58
CA ILE A 105 -20.39 13.51 -8.54
C ILE A 105 -21.15 13.93 -7.29
N MET A 106 -20.89 13.23 -6.20
CA MET A 106 -21.61 13.40 -4.95
C MET A 106 -20.87 14.33 -3.99
N ARG A 107 -21.63 15.05 -3.18
CA ARG A 107 -21.15 15.59 -1.91
C ARG A 107 -21.20 14.47 -0.89
N HIS A 108 -20.09 14.16 -0.22
CA HIS A 108 -20.00 12.98 0.65
C HIS A 108 -20.54 13.26 2.05
N HIS A 109 -20.26 14.44 2.61
CA HIS A 109 -20.65 14.82 3.97
C HIS A 109 -21.35 16.17 4.00
N GLU A 110 -22.12 16.37 5.07
CA GLU A 110 -22.90 17.59 5.30
C GLU A 110 -22.07 18.88 5.31
N MET A 111 -20.79 18.80 5.69
CA MET A 111 -19.88 19.95 5.80
C MET A 111 -18.84 20.05 4.68
N ASP A 112 -18.91 19.16 3.68
CA ASP A 112 -18.01 19.22 2.52
C ASP A 112 -18.21 20.54 1.75
N GLY A 113 -17.12 21.17 1.29
CA GLY A 113 -17.16 22.42 0.52
C GLY A 113 -17.99 22.36 -0.77
N GLY A 114 -18.13 21.16 -1.35
CA GLY A 114 -18.91 20.91 -2.56
C GLY A 114 -18.92 19.42 -2.93
N PRO A 115 -19.33 19.05 -4.15
CA PRO A 115 -19.17 17.70 -4.68
C PRO A 115 -17.69 17.33 -4.86
N TYR A 116 -17.32 16.08 -4.56
CA TYR A 116 -15.94 15.61 -4.62
C TYR A 116 -15.74 14.38 -5.52
N ILE A 117 -14.65 14.40 -6.29
CA ILE A 117 -14.06 13.22 -6.90
C ILE A 117 -12.90 12.76 -6.01
N VAL A 118 -12.91 11.50 -5.57
CA VAL A 118 -11.93 10.96 -4.60
C VAL A 118 -11.35 9.65 -5.14
N LEU A 119 -10.51 9.76 -6.17
CA LEU A 119 -10.03 8.62 -6.96
C LEU A 119 -8.59 8.83 -7.43
N SER A 120 -8.03 7.85 -8.14
CA SER A 120 -6.65 7.89 -8.59
C SER A 120 -6.43 8.92 -9.69
N THR A 121 -5.42 9.78 -9.53
CA THR A 121 -4.88 10.65 -10.56
C THR A 121 -3.55 10.09 -11.04
N VAL A 122 -3.39 10.04 -12.35
CA VAL A 122 -2.20 9.57 -13.06
C VAL A 122 -1.44 10.78 -13.61
N THR A 123 -0.12 10.75 -13.50
CA THR A 123 0.78 11.62 -14.26
C THR A 123 2.06 10.88 -14.63
N LYS A 124 2.87 11.47 -15.50
CA LYS A 124 4.19 10.98 -15.86
C LYS A 124 5.24 12.01 -15.45
N ASP A 125 6.20 11.60 -14.63
CA ASP A 125 7.33 12.46 -14.31
C ASP A 125 8.16 12.71 -15.58
N LYS A 126 8.30 13.98 -15.97
CA LYS A 126 9.06 14.38 -17.17
C LYS A 126 10.53 14.00 -17.08
N LYS A 127 11.12 13.97 -15.87
CA LYS A 127 12.57 13.72 -15.69
C LYS A 127 12.90 12.24 -15.84
N SER A 128 12.17 11.38 -15.16
CA SER A 128 12.43 9.94 -15.13
C SER A 128 11.60 9.13 -16.14
N GLY A 129 10.49 9.67 -16.62
CA GLY A 129 9.51 8.95 -17.43
C GLY A 129 8.62 7.99 -16.65
N ILE A 130 8.75 7.95 -15.32
CA ILE A 130 8.00 7.05 -14.43
C ILE A 130 6.57 7.57 -14.28
N TYR A 131 5.60 6.66 -14.37
CA TYR A 131 4.21 6.98 -14.08
C TYR A 131 3.97 6.97 -12.58
N ASN A 132 3.36 8.05 -12.09
CA ASN A 132 2.77 8.11 -10.77
C ASN A 132 1.25 7.93 -10.88
N CYS A 133 0.68 6.99 -10.12
CA CYS A 133 -0.76 6.83 -9.97
C CYS A 133 -1.11 6.80 -8.48
N SER A 134 -1.84 7.82 -7.99
CA SER A 134 -2.17 7.95 -6.57
C SER A 134 -3.53 8.58 -6.33
N TYR A 135 -4.15 8.30 -5.19
CA TYR A 135 -5.47 8.85 -4.83
C TYR A 135 -5.41 10.32 -4.40
N HIS A 136 -6.32 11.11 -4.96
CA HIS A 136 -6.50 12.53 -4.63
C HIS A 136 -7.97 12.87 -4.53
N ARG A 137 -8.29 13.83 -3.66
CA ARG A 137 -9.60 14.46 -3.62
C ARG A 137 -9.58 15.74 -4.44
N MET A 138 -10.69 15.97 -5.14
CA MET A 138 -10.89 17.09 -6.05
C MET A 138 -12.28 17.67 -5.81
N GLU A 139 -12.33 18.89 -5.26
CA GLU A 139 -13.59 19.61 -5.09
C GLU A 139 -14.02 20.20 -6.44
N VAL A 140 -15.22 19.91 -6.90
CA VAL A 140 -15.75 20.48 -8.16
C VAL A 140 -16.01 21.97 -7.99
N LYS A 141 -15.39 22.80 -8.84
CA LYS A 141 -15.52 24.27 -8.80
C LYS A 141 -16.33 24.84 -9.95
N SER A 142 -16.32 24.17 -11.09
CA SER A 142 -17.15 24.51 -12.24
C SER A 142 -17.37 23.28 -13.13
N LYS A 143 -18.05 23.45 -14.26
CA LYS A 143 -18.24 22.37 -15.24
C LYS A 143 -16.94 21.77 -15.78
N ASN A 144 -15.80 22.46 -15.67
CA ASN A 144 -14.52 21.98 -16.20
C ASN A 144 -13.31 22.29 -15.31
N THR A 145 -13.54 22.62 -14.03
CA THR A 145 -12.45 22.87 -13.08
C THR A 145 -12.71 22.24 -11.72
N THR A 146 -11.63 21.76 -11.09
CA THR A 146 -11.65 21.28 -9.69
C THR A 146 -10.50 21.89 -8.89
N ALA A 147 -10.62 21.92 -7.57
CA ALA A 147 -9.49 22.13 -6.67
C ALA A 147 -8.93 20.77 -6.25
N LEU A 148 -7.76 20.39 -6.78
CA LEU A 148 -7.09 19.12 -6.47
C LEU A 148 -6.18 19.30 -5.25
N TYR A 149 -6.46 18.57 -4.17
CA TYR A 149 -5.57 18.48 -3.02
C TYR A 149 -4.52 17.37 -3.22
N ALA A 150 -3.24 17.75 -3.13
CA ALA A 150 -2.14 16.81 -3.16
C ALA A 150 -1.28 16.96 -1.90
N SER A 151 -1.26 15.93 -1.05
CA SER A 151 -0.32 15.89 0.07
C SER A 151 1.13 15.97 -0.43
N PRO A 152 2.11 16.46 0.36
CA PRO A 152 3.52 16.58 -0.03
C PRO A 152 4.24 15.22 -0.28
N ARG A 153 3.79 14.48 -1.29
CA ARG A 153 4.25 13.16 -1.76
C ARG A 153 4.58 13.22 -3.26
N HIS A 154 4.59 12.08 -3.95
CA HIS A 154 5.05 11.95 -5.33
C HIS A 154 4.34 12.90 -6.30
N LEU A 155 2.99 12.92 -6.36
CA LEU A 155 2.25 13.84 -7.22
C LEU A 155 2.62 15.31 -6.95
N TRP A 156 2.67 15.73 -5.68
CA TRP A 156 3.02 17.11 -5.33
C TRP A 156 4.47 17.45 -5.72
N LYS A 157 5.41 16.53 -5.52
CA LYS A 157 6.80 16.67 -5.96
C LYS A 157 6.87 16.89 -7.48
N ILE A 158 6.16 16.07 -8.26
CA ILE A 158 6.09 16.18 -9.72
C ILE A 158 5.48 17.54 -10.09
N TYR A 159 4.36 17.92 -9.48
CA TYR A 159 3.72 19.22 -9.74
C TYR A 159 4.66 20.40 -9.44
N ARG A 160 5.36 20.37 -8.30
CA ARG A 160 6.36 21.40 -7.96
C ARG A 160 7.45 21.51 -8.99
N ASP A 161 7.91 20.39 -9.57
CA ASP A 161 8.87 20.41 -10.66
C ASP A 161 8.31 21.15 -11.88
N TYR A 162 7.05 20.90 -12.28
CA TYR A 162 6.40 21.64 -13.37
C TYR A 162 6.23 23.14 -13.04
N GLU A 163 5.89 23.48 -11.79
CA GLU A 163 5.78 24.87 -11.35
C GLU A 163 7.08 25.66 -11.47
N THR A 164 8.23 25.04 -11.14
CA THR A 164 9.54 25.71 -11.29
C THR A 164 9.87 26.07 -12.73
N ARG A 165 9.23 25.41 -13.70
CA ARG A 165 9.36 25.68 -15.14
C ARG A 165 8.20 26.51 -15.69
N ASN A 166 7.23 26.86 -14.84
CA ASN A 166 5.97 27.49 -15.24
C ASN A 166 5.25 26.71 -16.36
N GLU A 167 5.30 25.39 -16.28
CA GLU A 167 4.67 24.49 -17.25
C GLU A 167 3.39 23.87 -16.66
N GLU A 168 2.38 23.68 -17.50
CA GLU A 168 1.20 22.89 -17.16
C GLU A 168 1.56 21.42 -16.98
N MET A 169 1.05 20.78 -15.92
CA MET A 169 1.30 19.37 -15.63
C MET A 169 0.15 18.50 -16.16
N PRO A 170 0.37 17.65 -17.18
CA PRO A 170 -0.62 16.69 -17.65
C PRO A 170 -1.02 15.70 -16.55
N VAL A 171 -2.32 15.54 -16.35
CA VAL A 171 -2.89 14.60 -15.41
C VAL A 171 -4.16 13.96 -15.97
N ALA A 172 -4.43 12.73 -15.54
CA ALA A 172 -5.66 12.01 -15.84
C ALA A 172 -6.23 11.37 -14.58
N THR A 173 -7.47 11.68 -14.21
CA THR A 173 -8.16 11.05 -13.09
C THR A 173 -9.04 9.90 -13.58
N VAL A 174 -8.84 8.71 -13.01
CA VAL A 174 -9.48 7.46 -13.42
C VAL A 174 -10.64 7.16 -12.47
N LEU A 175 -11.84 7.13 -13.02
CA LEU A 175 -13.11 6.98 -12.32
C LEU A 175 -13.68 5.60 -12.65
N GLY A 176 -13.26 4.59 -11.90
CA GLY A 176 -13.71 3.20 -12.10
C GLY A 176 -12.71 2.35 -12.88
N HIS A 177 -12.28 1.25 -12.27
CA HIS A 177 -11.40 0.23 -12.86
C HIS A 177 -11.45 -1.05 -12.02
N HIS A 178 -10.82 -2.13 -12.49
CA HIS A 178 -10.60 -3.37 -11.76
C HIS A 178 -10.04 -3.13 -10.33
N PRO A 179 -10.49 -3.84 -9.27
CA PRO A 179 -10.02 -3.63 -7.89
C PRO A 179 -8.48 -3.67 -7.72
N ALA A 180 -7.79 -4.55 -8.45
CA ALA A 180 -6.33 -4.62 -8.44
C ALA A 180 -5.65 -3.31 -8.90
N TYR A 181 -6.27 -2.56 -9.82
CA TYR A 181 -5.78 -1.23 -10.21
C TYR A 181 -5.82 -0.28 -9.03
N HIS A 182 -6.93 -0.25 -8.31
CA HIS A 182 -7.10 0.63 -7.14
C HIS A 182 -6.15 0.26 -6.00
N MET A 183 -5.91 -1.04 -5.78
CA MET A 183 -4.89 -1.50 -4.85
C MET A 183 -3.50 -1.02 -5.25
N GLY A 184 -3.16 -1.09 -6.55
CA GLY A 184 -1.87 -0.62 -7.06
C GLY A 184 -1.70 0.91 -6.97
N ALA A 185 -2.77 1.68 -7.19
CA ALA A 185 -2.78 3.13 -7.00
C ALA A 185 -2.69 3.55 -5.51
N CYS A 186 -2.93 2.62 -4.58
CA CYS A 186 -2.74 2.81 -3.14
C CYS A 186 -1.35 2.32 -2.65
N TYR A 187 -0.49 1.84 -3.57
CA TYR A 187 0.88 1.46 -3.26
C TYR A 187 1.63 2.60 -2.57
N SER A 188 2.43 2.25 -1.56
CA SER A 188 3.26 3.21 -0.83
C SER A 188 4.70 2.70 -0.82
N GLY A 189 5.53 3.27 -1.69
CA GLY A 189 6.91 2.86 -1.86
C GLY A 189 7.82 3.93 -2.46
N PRO A 190 8.98 3.53 -3.00
CA PRO A 190 9.96 4.45 -3.59
C PRO A 190 9.40 5.20 -4.81
N PHE A 191 9.94 6.40 -5.08
CA PHE A 191 9.54 7.24 -6.21
C PHE A 191 9.92 6.61 -7.57
N GLU A 192 10.91 5.72 -7.56
CA GLU A 192 11.49 5.08 -8.73
C GLU A 192 10.66 3.90 -9.25
N VAL A 193 9.61 3.51 -8.53
CA VAL A 193 8.72 2.40 -8.90
C VAL A 193 7.44 2.98 -9.47
N SER A 194 7.09 2.60 -10.69
CA SER A 194 5.82 3.01 -11.28
C SER A 194 4.66 2.24 -10.68
N GLU A 195 3.60 2.93 -10.27
CA GLU A 195 2.38 2.25 -9.83
C GLU A 195 1.73 1.45 -10.97
N TYR A 196 1.97 1.77 -12.25
CA TYR A 196 1.51 0.93 -13.37
C TYR A 196 2.16 -0.47 -13.37
N ASP A 197 3.46 -0.56 -13.03
CA ASP A 197 4.14 -1.85 -12.90
C ASP A 197 3.59 -2.63 -11.70
N VAL A 198 3.30 -1.95 -10.58
CA VAL A 198 2.68 -2.56 -9.40
C VAL A 198 1.28 -3.08 -9.73
N ILE A 199 0.47 -2.29 -10.44
CA ILE A 199 -0.86 -2.68 -10.90
C ILE A 199 -0.77 -3.92 -11.80
N GLY A 200 0.17 -3.95 -12.75
CA GLY A 200 0.39 -5.13 -13.58
C GLY A 200 0.81 -6.36 -12.77
N GLY A 201 1.61 -6.18 -11.72
CA GLY A 201 1.95 -7.22 -10.76
C GLY A 201 0.73 -7.79 -10.03
N TYR A 202 -0.22 -6.94 -9.61
CA TYR A 202 -1.47 -7.40 -8.98
C TYR A 202 -2.43 -8.05 -9.97
N LEU A 203 -2.48 -7.58 -11.22
CA LEU A 203 -3.28 -8.20 -12.28
C LEU A 203 -2.70 -9.55 -12.74
N GLY A 204 -1.39 -9.75 -12.58
CA GLY A 204 -0.66 -10.88 -13.15
C GLY A 204 -0.40 -10.75 -14.65
N GLU A 205 -0.72 -9.58 -15.22
CA GLU A 205 -0.55 -9.23 -16.63
C GLU A 205 -0.32 -7.71 -16.80
N PRO A 206 0.29 -7.24 -17.90
CA PRO A 206 0.49 -5.82 -18.14
C PRO A 206 -0.82 -5.02 -18.08
N LEU A 207 -0.80 -3.87 -17.39
CA LEU A 207 -1.92 -2.93 -17.46
C LEU A 207 -2.06 -2.43 -18.90
N ARG A 208 -3.25 -2.60 -19.48
CA ARG A 208 -3.54 -2.12 -20.83
C ARG A 208 -3.71 -0.61 -20.82
N LEU A 209 -3.01 0.05 -21.73
CA LEU A 209 -2.97 1.51 -21.80
C LEU A 209 -3.29 1.99 -23.21
N VAL A 210 -3.87 3.18 -23.31
CA VAL A 210 -4.07 3.93 -24.55
C VAL A 210 -3.49 5.34 -24.45
N PRO A 211 -3.11 5.96 -25.57
CA PRO A 211 -2.76 7.38 -25.58
C PRO A 211 -3.90 8.26 -25.07
N SER A 212 -3.56 9.28 -24.30
CA SER A 212 -4.50 10.32 -23.88
C SER A 212 -5.07 11.06 -25.08
N GLU A 213 -6.34 11.46 -25.02
CA GLU A 213 -6.92 12.34 -26.05
C GLU A 213 -6.27 13.73 -26.01
N SER A 214 -5.99 14.24 -24.81
CA SER A 214 -5.43 15.58 -24.61
C SER A 214 -3.92 15.68 -24.87
N PHE A 215 -3.18 14.57 -24.70
CA PHE A 215 -1.71 14.57 -24.67
C PHE A 215 -1.05 13.49 -25.53
N GLY A 216 -1.81 12.62 -26.20
CA GLY A 216 -1.26 11.54 -27.01
C GLY A 216 -0.34 10.61 -26.22
N ASP A 217 0.81 10.27 -26.80
CA ASP A 217 1.79 9.35 -26.21
C ASP A 217 2.58 9.95 -25.02
N ASP A 218 2.46 11.25 -24.78
CA ASP A 218 3.12 11.90 -23.64
C ASP A 218 2.48 11.47 -22.31
N LEU A 219 1.19 11.12 -22.31
CA LEU A 219 0.46 10.56 -21.17
C LEU A 219 -0.40 9.39 -21.61
N LEU A 220 -0.06 8.18 -21.17
CA LEU A 220 -0.88 6.99 -21.36
C LEU A 220 -1.88 6.85 -20.21
N ILE A 221 -3.09 6.38 -20.53
CA ILE A 221 -4.21 6.20 -19.59
C ILE A 221 -4.76 4.77 -19.64
N PRO A 222 -5.40 4.24 -18.56
CA PRO A 222 -5.87 2.86 -18.52
C PRO A 222 -7.00 2.59 -19.52
N ALA A 223 -6.77 1.65 -20.44
CA ALA A 223 -7.67 1.34 -21.55
C ALA A 223 -9.03 0.78 -21.10
N ASP A 224 -9.04 0.13 -19.93
CA ASP A 224 -10.18 -0.61 -19.39
C ASP A 224 -10.83 0.14 -18.21
N ALA A 225 -10.64 1.46 -18.11
CA ALA A 225 -11.38 2.32 -17.18
C ALA A 225 -12.84 2.54 -17.59
N GLU A 226 -13.68 2.86 -16.62
CA GLU A 226 -15.08 3.27 -16.84
C GLU A 226 -15.15 4.69 -17.40
N ILE A 227 -14.53 5.65 -16.69
CA ILE A 227 -14.44 7.06 -17.06
C ILE A 227 -13.01 7.55 -16.78
N VAL A 228 -12.44 8.37 -17.66
CA VAL A 228 -11.18 9.09 -17.42
C VAL A 228 -11.37 10.57 -17.73
N ILE A 229 -11.04 11.40 -16.74
CA ILE A 229 -11.02 12.85 -16.87
C ILE A 229 -9.58 13.26 -17.15
N GLU A 230 -9.33 13.99 -18.22
CA GLU A 230 -7.99 14.41 -18.63
C GLU A 230 -7.86 15.92 -18.58
N GLY A 231 -6.68 16.41 -18.22
CA GLY A 231 -6.40 17.84 -18.26
C GLY A 231 -5.08 18.20 -17.60
N VAL A 232 -5.00 19.39 -17.03
CA VAL A 232 -3.76 19.92 -16.49
C VAL A 232 -3.91 20.49 -15.09
N LEU A 233 -2.90 20.27 -14.24
CA LEU A 233 -2.70 21.12 -13.08
C LEU A 233 -1.96 22.39 -13.52
N ILE A 234 -2.56 23.54 -13.25
CA ILE A 234 -2.04 24.84 -13.68
C ILE A 234 -0.92 25.27 -12.72
N PRO A 235 0.28 25.63 -13.22
CA PRO A 235 1.37 26.03 -12.36
C PRO A 235 1.04 27.35 -11.66
N ASN A 236 1.45 27.49 -10.40
CA ASN A 236 1.30 28.70 -9.59
C ASN A 236 -0.16 29.16 -9.38
N LYS A 237 -1.16 28.34 -9.76
CA LYS A 237 -2.57 28.64 -9.55
C LYS A 237 -3.14 27.76 -8.45
N ARG A 238 -3.30 28.38 -7.27
CA ARG A 238 -3.92 27.74 -6.10
C ARG A 238 -5.41 28.05 -6.03
N VAL A 239 -6.16 27.12 -5.47
CA VAL A 239 -7.61 27.24 -5.27
C VAL A 239 -7.94 26.77 -3.87
N VAL A 240 -8.90 27.42 -3.21
CA VAL A 240 -9.37 26.96 -1.90
C VAL A 240 -10.12 25.64 -2.09
N GLU A 241 -9.79 24.65 -1.26
CA GLU A 241 -10.44 23.35 -1.15
C GLU A 241 -10.95 23.15 0.27
N GLY A 242 -12.07 22.46 0.43
CA GLY A 242 -12.59 22.07 1.73
C GLY A 242 -13.66 23.02 2.32
N PRO A 243 -14.18 22.73 3.53
CA PRO A 243 -13.86 21.59 4.40
C PRO A 243 -14.17 20.22 3.75
N PHE A 244 -13.63 19.13 4.29
CA PHE A 244 -13.81 17.78 3.76
C PHE A 244 -13.81 16.72 4.87
N GLY A 245 -14.62 15.66 4.77
CA GLY A 245 -14.57 14.50 5.66
C GLY A 245 -13.29 13.67 5.50
N GLU A 246 -12.41 13.66 6.50
CA GLU A 246 -11.07 13.06 6.39
C GLU A 246 -11.00 11.63 6.94
N ALA A 247 -10.01 10.87 6.47
CA ALA A 247 -9.81 9.46 6.82
C ALA A 247 -9.81 9.15 8.33
N PRO A 248 -9.27 10.00 9.22
CA PRO A 248 -9.32 9.75 10.66
C PRO A 248 -10.71 9.80 11.29
N GLY A 249 -11.75 10.22 10.57
CA GLY A 249 -13.10 10.31 11.11
C GLY A 249 -13.61 11.72 11.36
N TYR A 250 -12.80 12.75 11.08
CA TYR A 250 -13.05 14.14 11.46
C TYR A 250 -13.06 15.06 10.23
N LEU A 251 -13.68 16.23 10.35
CA LEU A 251 -13.65 17.24 9.30
C LEU A 251 -12.26 17.89 9.21
N GLY A 252 -11.67 17.86 8.02
CA GLY A 252 -10.47 18.59 7.67
C GLY A 252 -10.78 20.08 7.44
N PRO A 253 -9.84 20.98 7.74
CA PRO A 253 -10.01 22.40 7.50
C PRO A 253 -9.98 22.72 6.01
N GLN A 254 -10.37 23.95 5.68
CA GLN A 254 -10.08 24.51 4.35
C GLN A 254 -8.58 24.56 4.10
N ARG A 255 -8.18 24.26 2.87
CA ARG A 255 -6.78 24.23 2.43
C ARG A 255 -6.62 25.10 1.18
N TYR A 256 -5.41 25.63 1.01
CA TYR A 256 -5.05 26.46 -0.14
C TYR A 256 -3.66 26.12 -0.66
N THR A 257 -2.65 26.01 0.22
CA THR A 257 -1.24 25.90 -0.15
C THR A 257 -0.91 24.70 -1.04
N THR A 258 -1.54 23.55 -0.79
CA THR A 258 -1.33 22.30 -1.56
C THR A 258 -2.53 21.92 -2.43
N CYS A 259 -3.30 22.94 -2.85
CA CYS A 259 -4.50 22.78 -3.66
C CYS A 259 -4.29 23.47 -5.00
N ALA A 260 -4.12 22.70 -6.08
CA ALA A 260 -3.89 23.21 -7.42
C ALA A 260 -5.20 23.25 -8.21
N GLU A 261 -5.35 24.24 -9.10
CA GLU A 261 -6.44 24.20 -10.08
C GLU A 261 -6.18 23.10 -11.10
N TYR A 262 -7.11 22.16 -11.18
CA TYR A 262 -7.16 21.16 -12.24
C TYR A 262 -8.16 21.61 -13.31
N GLN A 263 -7.66 21.95 -14.50
CA GLN A 263 -8.47 22.31 -15.67
C GLN A 263 -8.65 21.11 -16.59
N ILE A 264 -9.91 20.77 -16.85
CA ILE A 264 -10.29 19.58 -17.63
C ILE A 264 -10.36 19.95 -19.11
N ARG A 265 -9.80 19.07 -19.94
CA ARG A 265 -9.71 19.21 -21.40
C ARG A 265 -10.53 18.17 -22.15
N ALA A 266 -10.58 16.95 -21.62
CA ALA A 266 -11.32 15.85 -22.20
C ALA A 266 -11.90 14.95 -21.12
N ILE A 267 -13.02 14.29 -21.43
CA ILE A 267 -13.59 13.21 -20.62
C ILE A 267 -13.85 12.03 -21.55
N ASN A 268 -13.09 10.94 -21.37
CA ASN A 268 -13.29 9.67 -22.06
C ASN A 268 -14.15 8.74 -21.19
N TYR A 269 -15.08 8.00 -21.78
CA TYR A 269 -15.92 7.05 -21.05
C TYR A 269 -16.50 5.95 -21.94
N ARG A 270 -16.70 4.77 -21.35
CA ARG A 270 -17.35 3.65 -22.04
C ARG A 270 -18.87 3.78 -22.10
N ASN A 271 -19.50 3.02 -22.96
CA ASN A 271 -20.96 2.87 -22.97
C ASN A 271 -21.44 2.23 -21.66
N GLY A 272 -22.44 2.84 -21.03
CA GLY A 272 -22.96 2.37 -19.74
C GLY A 272 -21.96 2.53 -18.59
N ALA A 273 -21.03 3.49 -18.70
CA ALA A 273 -19.99 3.69 -17.70
C ALA A 273 -20.54 3.86 -16.27
N MET A 274 -19.89 3.20 -15.33
CA MET A 274 -20.18 3.30 -13.90
C MET A 274 -19.29 4.35 -13.24
N TYR A 275 -19.90 5.31 -12.54
CA TYR A 275 -19.15 6.19 -11.66
C TYR A 275 -18.85 5.48 -10.33
N GLN A 276 -17.58 5.10 -10.13
CA GLN A 276 -17.09 4.63 -8.84
C GLN A 276 -16.69 5.81 -7.96
N SER A 277 -17.04 5.77 -6.68
CA SER A 277 -16.60 6.76 -5.70
C SER A 277 -16.16 6.11 -4.39
N VAL A 278 -15.42 6.86 -3.58
CA VAL A 278 -14.91 6.45 -2.27
C VAL A 278 -15.34 7.50 -1.25
N ILE A 279 -16.19 7.09 -0.32
CA ILE A 279 -16.66 7.95 0.80
C ILE A 279 -15.69 7.81 1.97
N THR A 280 -15.25 8.90 2.57
CA THR A 280 -14.26 8.92 3.67
C THR A 280 -14.79 9.77 4.82
N PRO A 281 -14.90 9.31 6.08
CA PRO A 281 -14.32 8.10 6.67
C PRO A 281 -15.23 6.87 6.58
N GLU A 282 -16.46 7.03 6.10
CA GLU A 282 -17.49 5.99 6.22
C GLU A 282 -17.21 4.79 5.30
N GLY A 283 -17.18 3.60 5.90
CA GLY A 283 -17.21 2.30 5.22
C GLY A 283 -15.99 1.43 5.49
N ASP A 284 -16.22 0.12 5.57
CA ASP A 284 -15.19 -0.91 5.54
C ASP A 284 -14.50 -0.89 4.18
N LYS A 285 -13.42 -0.10 4.07
CA LYS A 285 -12.54 -0.10 2.90
C LYS A 285 -11.22 -0.83 3.20
N PRO A 286 -11.23 -2.04 3.79
CA PRO A 286 -9.99 -2.73 4.17
C PRO A 286 -9.07 -2.93 2.98
N TRP A 287 -9.64 -3.07 1.77
CA TRP A 287 -8.88 -3.29 0.55
C TRP A 287 -7.94 -2.14 0.15
N MET A 288 -8.20 -0.89 0.56
CA MET A 288 -7.27 0.23 0.31
C MET A 288 -6.08 0.24 1.29
N ASP A 289 -6.19 -0.44 2.42
CA ASP A 289 -5.12 -0.53 3.41
C ASP A 289 -4.21 -1.74 3.19
N LEU A 290 -4.68 -2.79 2.52
CA LEU A 290 -3.89 -3.96 2.16
C LEU A 290 -2.54 -3.62 1.48
N PRO A 291 -2.46 -2.69 0.49
CA PRO A 291 -1.17 -2.30 -0.10
C PRO A 291 -0.22 -1.66 0.90
N ARG A 292 -0.75 -0.88 1.87
CA ARG A 292 0.04 -0.30 2.95
C ARG A 292 0.52 -1.38 3.91
N GLU A 293 -0.37 -2.27 4.36
CA GLU A 293 -0.03 -3.41 5.22
C GLU A 293 1.07 -4.28 4.59
N GLY A 294 0.99 -4.56 3.29
CA GLY A 294 2.04 -5.26 2.54
C GLY A 294 3.38 -4.51 2.56
N ALA A 295 3.35 -3.18 2.45
CA ALA A 295 4.55 -2.35 2.56
C ALA A 295 5.15 -2.34 3.98
N TYR A 296 4.32 -2.31 5.03
CA TYR A 296 4.78 -2.48 6.42
C TYR A 296 5.36 -3.87 6.65
N LEU A 297 4.67 -4.92 6.21
CA LEU A 297 5.10 -6.31 6.35
C LEU A 297 6.48 -6.51 5.73
N ARG A 298 6.69 -6.00 4.51
CA ARG A 298 8.00 -6.03 3.85
C ARG A 298 9.08 -5.34 4.70
N ARG A 299 8.84 -4.09 5.12
CA ARG A 299 9.82 -3.33 5.93
C ARG A 299 10.13 -3.98 7.27
N CYS A 300 9.10 -4.46 7.96
CA CYS A 300 9.28 -5.15 9.24
C CYS A 300 10.07 -6.45 9.05
N ARG A 301 9.84 -7.18 7.96
CA ARG A 301 10.62 -8.39 7.61
C ARG A 301 12.06 -8.10 7.24
N GLU A 302 12.34 -6.97 6.59
CA GLU A 302 13.72 -6.51 6.33
C GLU A 302 14.48 -6.29 7.66
N ALA A 303 13.81 -5.78 8.70
CA ALA A 303 14.40 -5.58 10.02
C ALA A 303 14.44 -6.86 10.89
N VAL A 304 13.38 -7.68 10.80
CA VAL A 304 13.08 -8.86 11.62
C VAL A 304 12.34 -9.91 10.74
N PRO A 305 13.06 -10.89 10.16
CA PRO A 305 12.47 -11.84 9.20
C PRO A 305 11.33 -12.72 9.74
N SER A 306 11.21 -12.86 11.06
CA SER A 306 10.19 -13.67 11.73
C SER A 306 8.83 -12.99 11.89
N VAL A 307 8.66 -11.77 11.38
CA VAL A 307 7.36 -11.09 11.33
C VAL A 307 6.41 -11.84 10.40
N THR A 308 5.28 -12.29 10.94
CA THR A 308 4.31 -13.15 10.25
C THR A 308 3.19 -12.33 9.62
N ALA A 309 2.68 -11.31 10.32
CA ALA A 309 1.58 -10.48 9.86
C ALA A 309 1.70 -9.03 10.36
N VAL A 310 1.09 -8.11 9.61
CA VAL A 310 0.89 -6.72 10.01
C VAL A 310 -0.54 -6.32 9.68
N CYS A 311 -1.20 -5.60 10.59
CA CYS A 311 -2.51 -5.03 10.37
C CYS A 311 -2.55 -3.54 10.73
N LYS A 312 -3.34 -2.75 9.98
CA LYS A 312 -3.68 -1.36 10.27
C LYS A 312 -5.16 -1.23 10.61
N GLN A 313 -5.57 -1.72 11.77
CA GLN A 313 -6.94 -1.53 12.27
C GLN A 313 -7.21 -0.11 12.78
N GLY A 314 -8.47 0.32 12.68
CA GLY A 314 -8.97 1.54 13.34
C GLY A 314 -9.71 2.52 12.45
N ARG A 315 -10.72 2.08 11.68
CA ARG A 315 -11.58 2.95 10.84
C ARG A 315 -10.76 3.87 9.91
N HIS A 316 -9.74 3.31 9.25
CA HIS A 316 -8.81 4.05 8.37
C HIS A 316 -7.99 5.15 9.07
N ALA A 317 -7.98 5.20 10.40
CA ALA A 317 -7.02 6.01 11.15
C ALA A 317 -5.67 5.29 11.12
N HIS A 318 -4.86 5.61 10.10
CA HIS A 318 -3.58 4.97 9.79
C HIS A 318 -2.45 5.18 10.83
N TYR A 319 -2.79 5.53 12.07
CA TYR A 319 -1.86 5.86 13.16
C TYR A 319 -1.43 4.64 13.96
N ASN A 320 -2.23 3.57 13.94
CA ASN A 320 -1.95 2.32 14.65
C ASN A 320 -1.40 1.26 13.70
N VAL A 321 -0.40 0.50 14.15
CA VAL A 321 0.17 -0.65 13.44
C VAL A 321 0.30 -1.81 14.43
N PHE A 322 -0.28 -2.95 14.08
CA PHE A 322 -0.27 -4.18 14.86
C PHE A 322 0.63 -5.20 14.16
N ILE A 323 1.62 -5.75 14.85
CA ILE A 323 2.64 -6.63 14.28
C ILE A 323 2.60 -7.97 15.01
N SER A 324 2.38 -9.06 14.29
CA SER A 324 2.54 -10.42 14.80
C SER A 324 3.88 -10.99 14.35
N MET A 325 4.61 -11.67 15.24
CA MET A 325 5.93 -12.20 14.94
C MET A 325 6.35 -13.37 15.83
N LYS A 326 7.20 -14.24 15.31
CA LYS A 326 7.89 -15.24 16.13
C LYS A 326 9.13 -14.61 16.77
N LYS A 327 9.07 -14.28 18.06
CA LYS A 327 10.18 -13.65 18.79
C LYS A 327 11.36 -14.60 18.95
N MET A 328 12.55 -14.16 18.53
CA MET A 328 13.81 -14.92 18.65
C MET A 328 14.79 -14.27 19.62
N SER A 329 14.66 -12.96 19.86
CA SER A 329 15.43 -12.15 20.80
C SER A 329 14.56 -11.09 21.47
N GLU A 330 14.90 -10.70 22.71
CA GLU A 330 14.26 -9.59 23.43
C GLU A 330 14.35 -8.24 22.69
N GLY A 331 15.33 -8.09 21.78
CA GLY A 331 15.47 -6.88 20.96
C GLY A 331 14.61 -6.84 19.70
N ASP A 332 14.03 -7.98 19.27
CA ASP A 332 13.33 -8.04 17.98
C ASP A 332 12.05 -7.19 17.95
N PRO A 333 11.19 -7.17 18.99
CA PRO A 333 10.00 -6.31 19.01
C PRO A 333 10.34 -4.84 18.79
N GLY A 334 11.40 -4.35 19.45
CA GLY A 334 11.87 -2.98 19.28
C GLY A 334 12.36 -2.67 17.86
N ARG A 335 13.06 -3.61 17.21
CA ARG A 335 13.51 -3.47 15.82
C ARG A 335 12.32 -3.41 14.85
N ALA A 336 11.34 -4.30 15.01
CA ALA A 336 10.13 -4.30 14.19
C ALA A 336 9.33 -3.00 14.39
N ALA A 337 9.19 -2.54 15.64
CA ALA A 337 8.51 -1.30 15.95
C ALA A 337 9.20 -0.06 15.35
N ALA A 338 10.53 0.02 15.43
CA ALA A 338 11.29 1.09 14.80
C ALA A 338 11.13 1.11 13.26
N ALA A 339 11.10 -0.07 12.62
CA ALA A 339 10.85 -0.17 11.19
C ALA A 339 9.46 0.33 10.79
N ALA A 340 8.44 0.09 11.63
CA ALA A 340 7.09 0.61 11.41
C ALA A 340 6.98 2.12 11.68
N LEU A 341 7.55 2.62 12.78
CA LEU A 341 7.50 4.04 13.17
C LEU A 341 8.15 4.98 12.14
N THR A 342 9.14 4.49 11.40
CA THR A 342 9.84 5.26 10.38
C THR A 342 9.13 5.30 9.02
N PHE A 343 7.96 4.66 8.92
CA PHE A 343 7.18 4.61 7.68
C PHE A 343 5.79 5.25 7.83
N ASP A 344 5.39 5.98 6.77
CA ASP A 344 4.09 6.67 6.64
C ASP A 344 3.83 7.63 7.82
N HIS A 345 2.62 7.67 8.38
CA HIS A 345 2.25 8.51 9.53
C HIS A 345 1.99 7.67 10.79
N THR A 346 2.77 6.61 11.00
CA THR A 346 2.62 5.74 12.18
C THR A 346 2.86 6.52 13.48
N LYS A 347 1.97 6.34 14.45
CA LYS A 347 2.07 6.92 15.79
C LYS A 347 2.25 5.84 16.86
N ASN A 348 1.44 4.79 16.79
CA ASN A 348 1.41 3.71 17.77
C ASN A 348 1.74 2.39 17.10
N VAL A 349 2.66 1.63 17.70
CA VAL A 349 3.00 0.27 17.26
C VAL A 349 2.79 -0.71 18.40
N PHE A 350 2.09 -1.78 18.10
CA PHE A 350 1.77 -2.86 19.02
C PHE A 350 2.37 -4.15 18.47
N VAL A 351 3.20 -4.82 19.26
CA VAL A 351 3.92 -6.03 18.83
C VAL A 351 3.46 -7.22 19.65
N PHE A 352 3.17 -8.33 18.97
CA PHE A 352 2.60 -9.55 19.55
C PHE A 352 3.37 -10.78 19.07
N ASP A 353 3.23 -11.88 19.80
CA ASP A 353 3.73 -13.18 19.35
C ASP A 353 2.89 -13.72 18.16
N ASP A 354 3.40 -14.77 17.51
CA ASP A 354 2.79 -15.44 16.37
C ASP A 354 1.51 -16.24 16.71
N ASP A 355 1.16 -16.33 17.98
CA ASP A 355 -0.09 -16.92 18.48
C ASP A 355 -1.23 -15.91 18.67
N ILE A 356 -1.00 -14.62 18.38
CA ILE A 356 -2.00 -13.56 18.42
C ILE A 356 -2.41 -13.20 16.99
N ASP A 357 -3.71 -13.31 16.70
CA ASP A 357 -4.29 -12.80 15.48
C ASP A 357 -4.47 -11.28 15.55
N VAL A 358 -3.60 -10.54 14.87
CA VAL A 358 -3.63 -9.07 14.80
C VAL A 358 -4.79 -8.52 13.94
N PHE A 359 -5.59 -9.40 13.32
CA PHE A 359 -6.85 -9.02 12.68
C PHE A 359 -8.06 -9.19 13.62
N ASN A 360 -7.87 -9.76 14.80
CA ASN A 360 -8.92 -9.97 15.79
C ASN A 360 -8.75 -9.02 17.01
N PRO A 361 -9.63 -8.01 17.18
CA PRO A 361 -9.58 -7.10 18.33
C PRO A 361 -9.64 -7.82 19.68
N THR A 362 -10.31 -8.97 19.75
CA THR A 362 -10.45 -9.77 20.98
C THR A 362 -9.10 -10.35 21.42
N ASP A 363 -8.36 -10.94 20.47
CA ASP A 363 -7.03 -11.50 20.74
C ASP A 363 -6.03 -10.39 21.11
N ILE A 364 -6.12 -9.24 20.45
CA ILE A 364 -5.32 -8.05 20.76
C ILE A 364 -5.55 -7.59 22.21
N LEU A 365 -6.81 -7.41 22.61
CA LEU A 365 -7.16 -6.96 23.96
C LEU A 365 -6.76 -7.99 25.02
N TRP A 366 -6.91 -9.28 24.74
CA TRP A 366 -6.46 -10.36 25.62
C TRP A 366 -4.93 -10.34 25.80
N ALA A 367 -4.18 -10.15 24.72
CA ALA A 367 -2.72 -10.04 24.79
C ALA A 367 -2.28 -8.84 25.63
N PHE A 368 -2.90 -7.66 25.45
CA PHE A 368 -2.61 -6.51 26.31
C PHE A 368 -2.90 -6.79 27.78
N ALA A 369 -4.06 -7.38 28.09
CA ALA A 369 -4.46 -7.65 29.47
C ALA A 369 -3.54 -8.66 30.19
N THR A 370 -2.95 -9.61 29.46
CA THR A 370 -2.26 -10.76 30.05
C THR A 370 -0.75 -10.76 29.84
N ARG A 371 -0.23 -10.02 28.86
CA ARG A 371 1.20 -10.01 28.49
C ARG A 371 1.88 -8.67 28.71
N VAL A 372 1.15 -7.60 29.06
CA VAL A 372 1.72 -6.26 29.22
C VAL A 372 1.70 -5.84 30.69
N GLN A 373 2.88 -5.55 31.24
CA GLN A 373 3.05 -4.72 32.42
C GLN A 373 3.38 -3.29 31.96
N PRO A 374 2.48 -2.31 32.10
CA PRO A 374 2.61 -1.02 31.43
C PRO A 374 3.94 -0.29 31.68
N HIS A 375 4.44 -0.31 32.91
CA HIS A 375 5.70 0.33 33.30
C HIS A 375 6.97 -0.32 32.71
N LEU A 376 6.86 -1.56 32.20
CA LEU A 376 7.99 -2.30 31.60
C LEU A 376 7.90 -2.35 30.08
N GLN A 377 6.69 -2.47 29.53
CA GLN A 377 6.47 -2.83 28.12
C GLN A 377 5.84 -1.72 27.29
N VAL A 378 5.50 -0.58 27.89
CA VAL A 378 5.06 0.62 27.17
C VAL A 378 6.20 1.62 27.10
N SER A 379 6.68 1.88 25.89
CA SER A 379 7.66 2.92 25.62
C SER A 379 6.97 4.12 24.99
N ILE A 380 7.07 5.28 25.64
CA ILE A 380 6.56 6.55 25.13
C ILE A 380 7.74 7.34 24.56
N LEU A 381 7.68 7.62 23.27
CA LEU A 381 8.65 8.44 22.56
C LEU A 381 8.16 9.88 22.58
N GLN A 382 9.03 10.79 23.01
CA GLN A 382 8.77 12.23 22.97
C GLN A 382 8.53 12.69 21.52
N PRO A 383 7.87 13.85 21.30
CA PRO A 383 7.61 14.36 19.95
C PRO A 383 8.89 14.47 19.10
N LEU A 384 9.03 13.54 18.15
CA LEU A 384 10.23 13.38 17.31
C LEU A 384 9.87 13.08 15.86
N PHE A 385 8.79 12.32 15.62
CA PHE A 385 8.38 11.93 14.27
C PHE A 385 7.50 12.99 13.62
N ARG A 386 7.42 12.96 12.30
CA ARG A 386 6.50 13.80 11.54
C ARG A 386 5.07 13.31 11.78
N GLY A 387 4.24 14.16 12.37
CA GLY A 387 2.82 13.92 12.56
C GLY A 387 2.01 13.98 11.26
N ASN A 388 0.71 13.73 11.40
CA ASN A 388 -0.26 13.97 10.35
C ASN A 388 -1.13 15.16 10.76
N PHE A 389 -1.24 16.17 9.88
CA PHE A 389 -2.11 17.33 10.11
C PHE A 389 -3.61 16.97 10.21
N LEU A 390 -3.97 15.71 9.94
CA LEU A 390 -5.31 15.18 10.11
C LEU A 390 -5.53 14.52 11.49
N ASP A 391 -4.49 14.38 12.32
CA ASP A 391 -4.64 13.88 13.69
C ASP A 391 -5.15 15.03 14.58
N PRO A 392 -6.41 14.98 15.08
CA PRO A 392 -6.95 16.05 15.91
C PRO A 392 -6.31 16.13 17.29
N SER A 393 -5.55 15.11 17.72
CA SER A 393 -4.81 15.11 18.98
C SER A 393 -3.42 15.75 18.86
N LEU A 394 -3.02 16.16 17.66
CA LEU A 394 -1.73 16.78 17.42
C LEU A 394 -1.69 18.19 18.02
N VAL A 395 -0.77 18.41 18.97
CA VAL A 395 -0.60 19.69 19.68
C VAL A 395 0.50 20.57 19.08
N ASP A 396 1.45 19.96 18.38
CA ASP A 396 2.52 20.64 17.63
C ASP A 396 2.13 20.63 16.15
N GLU A 397 2.43 21.68 15.39
CA GLU A 397 1.99 21.75 13.99
C GLU A 397 2.63 20.67 13.10
N ILE A 398 3.77 20.09 13.48
CA ILE A 398 4.56 19.20 12.62
C ILE A 398 4.89 17.87 13.30
N LYS A 399 5.19 17.87 14.60
CA LYS A 399 5.75 16.71 15.31
C LYS A 399 4.68 15.94 16.08
N THR A 400 4.81 14.63 16.09
CA THR A 400 4.00 13.73 16.93
C THR A 400 4.90 12.90 17.85
N SER A 401 4.35 12.54 19.02
CA SER A 401 4.90 11.50 19.88
C SER A 401 4.67 10.12 19.29
N GLY A 402 5.40 9.13 19.79
CA GLY A 402 5.21 7.72 19.41
C GLY A 402 4.95 6.85 20.63
N MET A 403 4.29 5.73 20.42
CA MET A 403 4.11 4.70 21.45
C MET A 403 4.46 3.33 20.88
N ILE A 404 5.24 2.56 21.64
CA ILE A 404 5.50 1.14 21.38
C ILE A 404 4.94 0.36 22.56
N VAL A 405 4.11 -0.63 22.27
CA VAL A 405 3.64 -1.60 23.26
C VAL A 405 4.15 -2.98 22.85
N ASP A 406 5.03 -3.54 23.67
CA ASP A 406 5.53 -4.90 23.50
C ASP A 406 4.66 -5.88 24.29
N ALA A 407 3.71 -6.53 23.62
CA ALA A 407 2.85 -7.56 24.18
C ALA A 407 3.39 -8.98 23.90
N THR A 408 4.69 -9.13 23.63
CA THR A 408 5.32 -10.44 23.43
C THR A 408 5.68 -11.12 24.75
N LYS A 409 5.75 -12.46 24.73
CA LYS A 409 6.21 -13.25 25.87
C LYS A 409 7.71 -13.02 26.11
N PRO A 410 8.17 -13.00 27.37
CA PRO A 410 9.59 -12.98 27.69
C PRO A 410 10.25 -14.32 27.35
N LEU A 411 11.48 -14.29 26.86
CA LEU A 411 12.30 -15.46 26.53
C LEU A 411 13.17 -15.93 27.71
N ASP A 412 13.41 -15.06 28.70
CA ASP A 412 14.29 -15.31 29.84
C ASP A 412 13.65 -16.14 30.95
N ARG A 413 12.33 -16.38 30.86
CA ARG A 413 11.56 -17.14 31.85
C ARG A 413 10.39 -17.88 31.20
N PRO A 414 9.91 -18.97 31.83
CA PRO A 414 8.68 -19.62 31.38
C PRO A 414 7.49 -18.67 31.41
N PHE A 415 6.62 -18.79 30.42
CA PHE A 415 5.33 -18.12 30.37
C PHE A 415 4.21 -19.16 30.39
N SER A 416 3.14 -18.92 31.15
CA SER A 416 2.05 -19.88 31.30
C SER A 416 1.42 -20.20 29.93
N PRO A 417 1.23 -21.49 29.60
CA PRO A 417 0.61 -21.87 28.34
C PRO A 417 -0.86 -21.43 28.29
N VAL A 418 -1.35 -21.15 27.09
CA VAL A 418 -2.76 -20.83 26.87
C VAL A 418 -3.61 -22.05 27.21
N SER A 419 -4.57 -21.87 28.11
CA SER A 419 -5.53 -22.93 28.41
C SER A 419 -6.45 -23.14 27.21
N LYS A 420 -6.50 -24.38 26.69
CA LYS A 420 -7.41 -24.76 25.60
C LYS A 420 -7.97 -26.16 25.83
N CYS A 421 -9.15 -26.41 25.25
CA CYS A 421 -9.69 -27.76 25.15
C CYS A 421 -8.71 -28.64 24.34
N PRO A 422 -8.49 -29.91 24.73
CA PRO A 422 -7.63 -30.81 23.96
C PRO A 422 -8.09 -30.93 22.50
N ASP A 423 -7.13 -30.90 21.57
CA ASP A 423 -7.42 -30.93 20.14
C ASP A 423 -8.18 -32.21 19.74
N GLU A 424 -7.87 -33.35 20.37
CA GLU A 424 -8.61 -34.61 20.19
C GLU A 424 -10.06 -34.52 20.64
N ALA A 425 -10.35 -33.75 21.70
CA ALA A 425 -11.72 -33.55 22.16
C ALA A 425 -12.49 -32.66 21.18
N MET A 426 -11.87 -31.57 20.70
CA MET A 426 -12.47 -30.69 19.71
C MET A 426 -12.71 -31.41 18.37
N ALA A 427 -11.78 -32.25 17.91
CA ALA A 427 -11.91 -32.99 16.66
C ALA A 427 -13.04 -34.03 16.67
N ARG A 428 -13.49 -34.48 17.85
CA ARG A 428 -14.66 -35.36 17.99
C ARG A 428 -15.99 -34.60 17.90
N ILE A 429 -15.99 -33.29 18.07
CA ILE A 429 -17.19 -32.47 17.97
C ILE A 429 -17.46 -32.19 16.50
N LYS A 430 -18.57 -32.72 16.00
CA LYS A 430 -19.12 -32.41 14.70
C LYS A 430 -20.30 -31.47 14.91
N LEU A 431 -20.18 -30.21 14.49
CA LEU A 431 -21.22 -29.21 14.74
C LEU A 431 -22.54 -29.59 14.06
N GLU A 432 -22.47 -30.30 12.94
CA GLU A 432 -23.60 -30.87 12.21
C GLU A 432 -24.43 -31.86 13.02
N ASP A 433 -23.86 -32.47 14.08
CA ASP A 433 -24.60 -33.37 14.97
C ASP A 433 -25.54 -32.59 15.93
N TYR A 434 -25.32 -31.28 16.11
CA TYR A 434 -26.00 -30.46 17.13
C TYR A 434 -26.73 -29.24 16.57
N VAL A 435 -26.32 -28.74 15.41
CA VAL A 435 -26.86 -27.53 14.79
C VAL A 435 -27.40 -27.88 13.40
N PRO A 436 -28.66 -27.52 13.06
CA PRO A 436 -29.20 -27.73 11.73
C PRO A 436 -28.30 -27.15 10.64
N GLY A 437 -28.14 -27.87 9.52
CA GLY A 437 -27.24 -27.48 8.43
C GLY A 437 -27.52 -26.09 7.85
N GLU A 438 -28.79 -25.68 7.80
CA GLU A 438 -29.20 -24.34 7.35
C GLU A 438 -28.67 -23.24 8.31
N VAL A 439 -28.64 -23.50 9.61
CA VAL A 439 -28.13 -22.56 10.61
C VAL A 439 -26.59 -22.53 10.59
N LEU A 440 -25.93 -23.68 10.41
CA LEU A 440 -24.47 -23.77 10.32
C LEU A 440 -23.86 -22.93 9.19
N GLN A 441 -24.56 -22.81 8.07
CA GLN A 441 -24.12 -22.00 6.93
C GLN A 441 -24.09 -20.49 7.25
N HIS A 442 -24.75 -20.06 8.32
CA HIS A 442 -24.86 -18.67 8.72
C HIS A 442 -24.11 -18.32 10.00
N ILE A 443 -23.51 -19.31 10.70
CA ILE A 443 -22.66 -19.06 11.85
C ILE A 443 -21.26 -18.67 11.33
N PRO A 444 -20.75 -17.47 11.66
CA PRO A 444 -19.37 -17.13 11.39
C PRO A 444 -18.47 -18.12 12.16
N MET A 445 -17.75 -18.96 11.42
CA MET A 445 -16.81 -19.92 12.00
C MET A 445 -15.47 -19.28 12.38
N ASP A 446 -15.28 -17.99 12.08
CA ASP A 446 -14.11 -17.24 12.48
C ASP A 446 -14.27 -16.70 13.92
N ARG A 447 -13.17 -16.67 14.66
CA ARG A 447 -13.13 -16.34 16.10
C ARG A 447 -13.38 -14.85 16.41
N THR A 448 -13.93 -14.09 15.46
CA THR A 448 -14.03 -12.62 15.51
C THR A 448 -15.33 -12.11 16.15
N THR A 449 -16.27 -12.99 16.50
CA THR A 449 -17.65 -12.65 16.87
C THR A 449 -17.90 -12.03 18.25
N TYR A 450 -16.94 -11.35 18.87
CA TYR A 450 -17.24 -10.51 20.04
C TYR A 450 -17.54 -9.04 19.71
N TRP A 451 -17.36 -8.63 18.45
CA TRP A 451 -17.66 -7.27 18.00
C TRP A 451 -18.26 -7.30 16.59
N ALA A 452 -19.58 -7.46 16.52
CA ALA A 452 -20.40 -7.11 15.35
C ALA A 452 -21.58 -6.27 15.82
#